data_AF-A0A251P9Z2-F1
#
_entry.id   AF-A0A251P9Z2-F1
#
_cell.length_a   1.000
_cell.length_b   1.000
_cell.length_c   1.000
_cell.angle_alpha   90.00
_cell.angle_beta   90.00
_cell.angle_gamma   90.00
#
_symmetry.space_group_name_H-M   'P 1'
#
loop_
_entity.id
_entity.type
_entity.pdbx_description
1 polymer ?
#
loop_
_entity_poly.entity_id
_entity_poly.type
_entity_poly.pdbx_seq_one_letter_code
_entity_poly.pdbx_strand_id
1 'polypeptide(L)'
;MPGPGPHLLYAMGTGLALTTLSNGRFSPHHTLFYTINAFFGPDIGSFSEWLDSTLGFGFGSKLADLIHHPFYYVLFPGLPLCLLYSLVSRVLLQRRLLDSFSRVPLTRKQCWFLVSAGSFSHFFLDHLFEENGHSKMYTWILSTGWWKGRAPVNPDAVVVVGLLCIFLIGGFIYINSFGMQG
;
A
#
# COMPACT_ATOMS: atom_id res chain seq x y z
N MET A 1 -10.81 11.03 -8.33
CA MET A 1 -9.44 10.57 -8.04
C MET A 1 -8.61 11.71 -7.50
N PRO A 2 -8.04 11.61 -6.28
CA PRO A 2 -6.92 12.48 -5.93
C PRO A 2 -5.90 12.40 -7.07
N GLY A 3 -5.29 13.54 -7.41
CA GLY A 3 -4.27 13.53 -8.45
C GLY A 3 -3.10 12.59 -8.09
N PRO A 4 -2.22 12.29 -9.06
CA PRO A 4 -0.98 11.55 -8.82
C PRO A 4 -0.13 12.12 -7.67
N GLY A 5 -0.22 13.44 -7.44
CA GLY A 5 0.53 14.17 -6.42
C GLY A 5 0.26 13.69 -4.97
N PRO A 6 -0.98 13.72 -4.47
CA PRO A 6 -1.33 13.21 -3.14
C PRO A 6 -0.82 11.79 -2.82
N HIS A 7 -0.95 10.84 -3.74
CA HIS A 7 -0.44 9.46 -3.54
C HIS A 7 1.08 9.43 -3.38
N LEU A 8 1.77 10.11 -4.28
CA LEU A 8 3.22 10.25 -4.26
C LEU A 8 3.71 10.92 -2.98
N LEU A 9 3.11 12.06 -2.60
CA LEU A 9 3.49 12.80 -1.39
C LEU A 9 3.24 12.01 -0.12
N TYR A 10 2.07 11.38 0.02
CA TYR A 10 1.74 10.57 1.17
C TYR A 10 2.71 9.38 1.29
N ALA A 11 2.89 8.61 0.21
CA ALA A 11 3.73 7.43 0.25
C ALA A 11 5.22 7.74 0.42
N MET A 12 5.74 8.77 -0.24
CA MET A 12 7.13 9.21 -0.03
C MET A 12 7.34 9.76 1.39
N GLY A 13 6.40 10.58 1.88
CA GLY A 13 6.46 11.13 3.23
C GLY A 13 6.45 10.04 4.30
N THR A 14 5.54 9.07 4.18
CA THR A 14 5.49 7.90 5.06
C THR A 14 6.77 7.05 4.94
N GLY A 15 7.26 6.82 3.72
CA GLY A 15 8.51 6.07 3.52
C GLY A 15 9.72 6.75 4.14
N LEU A 16 9.82 8.09 4.06
CA LEU A 16 10.85 8.87 4.73
C LEU A 16 10.73 8.77 6.25
N ALA A 17 9.52 8.90 6.80
CA ALA A 17 9.28 8.74 8.23
C ALA A 17 9.70 7.33 8.71
N LEU A 18 9.32 6.28 7.98
CA LEU A 18 9.73 4.90 8.27
C LEU A 18 11.25 4.71 8.17
N THR A 19 11.90 5.36 7.20
CA THR A 19 13.35 5.36 7.07
C THR A 19 13.99 5.93 8.34
N THR A 20 13.54 7.09 8.80
CA THR A 20 14.04 7.75 10.01
C THR A 20 13.77 6.91 11.26
N LEU A 21 12.53 6.45 11.46
CA LEU A 21 12.12 5.67 12.64
C LEU A 21 12.81 4.30 12.73
N SER A 22 13.25 3.76 11.59
CA SER A 22 13.95 2.48 11.53
C SER A 22 15.48 2.63 11.47
N ASN A 23 16.02 3.84 11.67
CA ASN A 23 17.45 4.14 11.51
C ASN A 23 18.02 3.65 10.18
N GLY A 24 17.29 3.86 9.09
CA GLY A 24 17.70 3.49 7.73
C GLY A 24 17.47 2.02 7.33
N ARG A 25 16.95 1.17 8.23
CA ARG A 25 16.64 -0.25 7.90
C ARG A 25 15.52 -0.34 6.85
N PHE A 26 14.47 0.48 6.98
CA PHE A 26 13.56 0.77 5.89
C PHE A 26 14.26 1.72 4.92
N SER A 27 14.99 1.17 3.96
CA SER A 27 15.85 1.94 3.08
C SER A 27 15.08 2.70 1.98
N PRO A 28 15.72 3.62 1.24
CA PRO A 28 15.13 4.24 0.05
C PRO A 28 14.59 3.23 -0.96
N HIS A 29 15.19 2.04 -0.98
CA HIS A 29 14.73 0.93 -1.79
C HIS A 29 13.36 0.39 -1.36
N HIS A 30 13.00 0.44 -0.07
CA HIS A 30 11.65 0.10 0.38
C HIS A 30 10.67 1.21 0.02
N THR A 31 11.05 2.46 0.29
CA THR A 31 10.26 3.66 -0.01
C THR A 31 9.88 3.73 -1.48
N LEU A 32 10.80 3.44 -2.40
CA LEU A 32 10.52 3.47 -3.84
C LEU A 32 9.41 2.49 -4.23
N PHE A 33 9.52 1.23 -3.83
CA PHE A 33 8.55 0.19 -4.23
C PHE A 33 7.19 0.38 -3.55
N TYR A 34 7.20 0.81 -2.29
CA TYR A 34 5.99 1.24 -1.59
C TYR A 34 5.29 2.40 -2.31
N THR A 35 6.07 3.42 -2.71
CA THR A 35 5.56 4.62 -3.39
C THR A 35 5.02 4.29 -4.78
N ILE A 36 5.75 3.51 -5.59
CA ILE A 36 5.29 3.08 -6.92
C ILE A 36 3.96 2.36 -6.80
N ASN A 37 3.81 1.48 -5.81
CA ASN A 37 2.58 0.71 -5.67
C ASN A 37 1.43 1.54 -5.08
N ALA A 38 1.70 2.49 -4.18
CA ALA A 38 0.71 3.43 -3.68
C ALA A 38 0.26 4.43 -4.75
N PHE A 39 1.12 4.71 -5.72
CA PHE A 39 0.83 5.60 -6.82
C PHE A 39 0.10 4.90 -7.97
N PHE A 40 0.72 3.89 -8.59
CA PHE A 40 0.21 3.26 -9.80
C PHE A 40 -0.55 1.95 -9.59
N GLY A 41 -0.41 1.33 -8.42
CA GLY A 41 -0.73 -0.09 -8.26
C GLY A 41 -2.17 -0.43 -8.65
N PRO A 42 -3.18 0.00 -7.87
CA PRO A 42 -4.58 -0.28 -8.18
C PRO A 42 -5.09 0.36 -9.48
N ASP A 43 -4.55 1.52 -9.87
CA ASP A 43 -4.87 2.19 -11.15
C ASP A 43 -4.60 1.36 -12.41
N ILE A 44 -3.83 0.25 -12.30
CA ILE A 44 -3.72 -0.75 -13.37
C ILE A 44 -5.10 -1.28 -13.78
N GLY A 45 -6.07 -1.32 -12.87
CA GLY A 45 -7.45 -1.69 -13.17
C GLY A 45 -8.09 -0.73 -14.17
N SER A 46 -8.05 0.58 -13.87
CA SER A 46 -8.54 1.65 -14.75
C SER A 46 -7.81 1.66 -16.10
N PHE A 47 -6.49 1.43 -16.11
CA PHE A 47 -5.73 1.28 -17.35
C PHE A 47 -6.18 0.07 -18.18
N SER A 48 -6.49 -1.05 -17.52
CA SER A 48 -6.96 -2.26 -18.19
C SER A 48 -8.34 -2.08 -18.82
N GLU A 49 -9.24 -1.35 -18.16
CA GLU A 49 -10.54 -0.96 -18.70
C GLU A 49 -10.40 -0.05 -19.92
N TRP A 50 -9.55 0.98 -19.83
CA TRP A 50 -9.25 1.85 -20.98
C TRP A 50 -8.66 1.06 -22.15
N LEU A 51 -7.70 0.17 -21.89
CA LEU A 51 -7.09 -0.67 -22.92
C LEU A 51 -8.13 -1.58 -23.59
N ASP A 52 -9.04 -2.15 -22.81
CA ASP A 52 -10.14 -2.97 -23.32
C ASP A 52 -11.11 -2.15 -24.17
N SER A 53 -11.45 -0.93 -23.76
CA SER A 53 -12.29 -0.03 -24.57
C SER A 53 -11.68 0.33 -25.92
N THR A 54 -10.34 0.25 -26.02
CA THR A 54 -9.60 0.57 -27.25
C THR A 54 -9.41 -0.67 -28.14
N LEU A 55 -9.17 -1.84 -27.53
CA LEU A 55 -8.78 -3.06 -28.25
C LEU A 55 -9.89 -4.13 -28.35
N GLY A 56 -10.96 -4.02 -27.55
CA GLY A 56 -12.17 -4.84 -27.64
C GLY A 56 -12.03 -6.28 -27.14
N PHE A 57 -11.31 -6.51 -26.03
CA PHE A 57 -11.17 -7.84 -25.43
C PHE A 57 -12.42 -8.31 -24.65
N GLY A 58 -13.27 -7.40 -24.19
CA GLY A 58 -14.59 -7.66 -23.58
C GLY A 58 -14.56 -8.08 -22.10
N PHE A 59 -13.42 -7.96 -21.42
CA PHE A 59 -13.27 -8.33 -20.00
C PHE A 59 -12.61 -7.27 -19.12
N GLY A 60 -12.34 -6.07 -19.65
CA GLY A 60 -11.63 -5.00 -18.95
C GLY A 60 -12.33 -4.53 -17.69
N SER A 61 -13.65 -4.36 -17.72
CA SER A 61 -14.44 -3.94 -16.55
C SER A 61 -14.38 -4.95 -15.40
N LYS A 62 -14.52 -6.25 -15.71
CA LYS A 62 -14.41 -7.33 -14.69
C LYS A 62 -13.01 -7.39 -14.09
N LEU A 63 -11.98 -7.14 -14.91
CA LEU A 63 -10.60 -7.10 -14.45
C LEU A 63 -10.35 -5.87 -13.57
N ALA A 64 -10.90 -4.71 -13.94
CA ALA A 64 -10.85 -3.51 -13.13
C ALA A 64 -11.53 -3.72 -11.76
N ASP A 65 -12.72 -4.31 -11.72
CA ASP A 65 -13.43 -4.64 -10.47
C ASP A 65 -12.60 -5.58 -9.57
N LEU A 66 -11.95 -6.58 -10.17
CA LEU A 66 -11.09 -7.51 -9.44
C LEU A 66 -9.85 -6.80 -8.87
N ILE A 67 -9.23 -5.90 -9.62
CA ILE A 67 -8.03 -5.17 -9.21
C ILE A 67 -8.37 -4.11 -8.16
N HIS A 68 -9.50 -3.41 -8.26
CA HIS A 68 -9.88 -2.39 -7.28
C HIS A 68 -10.40 -2.95 -5.95
N HIS A 69 -10.57 -4.27 -5.81
CA HIS A 69 -10.92 -4.87 -4.53
C HIS A 69 -9.67 -5.04 -3.64
N PRO A 70 -9.63 -4.45 -2.42
CA PRO A 70 -8.40 -4.36 -1.62
C PRO A 70 -7.71 -5.69 -1.32
N PHE A 71 -8.51 -6.72 -1.05
CA PHE A 71 -7.96 -8.05 -0.79
C PHE A 71 -7.55 -8.79 -2.07
N TYR A 72 -8.28 -8.57 -3.16
CA TYR A 72 -7.99 -9.25 -4.42
C TYR A 72 -6.76 -8.65 -5.09
N TYR A 73 -6.55 -7.34 -4.96
CA TYR A 73 -5.31 -6.70 -5.39
C TYR A 73 -4.09 -7.38 -4.79
N VAL A 74 -4.09 -7.60 -3.47
CA VAL A 74 -2.96 -8.21 -2.76
C VAL A 74 -2.71 -9.66 -3.19
N LEU A 75 -3.77 -10.40 -3.48
CA LEU A 75 -3.68 -11.82 -3.83
C LEU A 75 -3.35 -12.04 -5.31
N PHE A 76 -4.01 -11.32 -6.23
CA PHE A 76 -3.91 -11.59 -7.66
C PHE A 76 -2.82 -10.74 -8.33
N PRO A 77 -2.88 -9.39 -8.39
CA PRO A 77 -1.75 -8.56 -8.79
C PRO A 77 -0.55 -8.63 -7.83
N GLY A 78 -0.77 -8.77 -6.53
CA GLY A 78 0.28 -8.62 -5.54
C GLY A 78 1.32 -9.73 -5.55
N LEU A 79 0.92 -10.96 -5.87
CA LEU A 79 1.84 -12.10 -6.03
C LEU A 79 2.79 -11.95 -7.24
N PRO A 80 2.34 -11.69 -8.48
CA PRO A 80 3.23 -11.46 -9.60
C PRO A 80 4.07 -10.18 -9.42
N LEU A 81 3.49 -9.10 -8.87
CA LEU A 81 4.23 -7.87 -8.59
C LEU A 81 5.35 -8.10 -7.56
N CYS A 82 5.16 -8.93 -6.54
CA CYS A 82 6.23 -9.18 -5.57
C CYS A 82 7.42 -9.91 -6.19
N LEU A 83 7.17 -10.82 -7.14
CA LEU A 83 8.22 -11.51 -7.90
C LEU A 83 8.96 -10.53 -8.80
N LEU A 84 8.22 -9.71 -9.55
CA LEU A 84 8.77 -8.67 -10.41
C LEU A 84 9.62 -7.69 -9.60
N TYR A 85 9.11 -7.19 -8.49
CA TYR A 85 9.79 -6.21 -7.66
C TYR A 85 11.05 -6.76 -7.00
N SER A 86 11.04 -8.03 -6.59
CA SER A 86 12.25 -8.69 -6.09
C SER A 86 13.32 -8.84 -7.18
N LEU A 87 12.90 -9.14 -8.43
CA LEU A 87 13.80 -9.18 -9.58
C LEU A 87 14.36 -7.79 -9.90
N VAL A 88 13.50 -6.78 -10.01
CA VAL A 88 13.89 -5.40 -10.31
C VAL A 88 14.83 -4.87 -9.22
N SER A 89 14.54 -5.14 -7.95
CA SER A 89 15.42 -4.78 -6.84
C SER A 89 16.85 -5.29 -7.03
N ARG A 90 16.98 -6.56 -7.42
CA ARG A 90 18.28 -7.18 -7.70
C ARG A 90 18.99 -6.48 -8.85
N VAL A 91 18.28 -6.21 -9.95
CA VAL A 91 18.85 -5.56 -11.14
C VAL A 91 19.30 -4.14 -10.81
N LEU A 92 18.52 -3.36 -10.08
CA LEU A 92 18.84 -1.97 -9.73
C LEU A 92 20.08 -1.88 -8.83
N LEU A 93 20.23 -2.80 -7.87
CA LEU A 93 21.44 -2.89 -7.04
C LEU A 93 22.66 -3.34 -7.84
N GLN A 94 22.52 -4.36 -8.69
CA GLN A 94 23.62 -4.83 -9.55
C GLN A 94 24.15 -3.73 -10.48
N ARG A 95 23.26 -2.88 -10.99
CA ARG A 95 23.59 -1.75 -11.85
C ARG A 95 23.98 -0.47 -11.10
N ARG A 96 24.01 -0.49 -9.76
CA ARG A 96 24.28 0.66 -8.89
C ARG A 96 23.38 1.87 -9.18
N LEU A 97 22.14 1.61 -9.60
CA LEU A 97 21.14 2.64 -9.89
C LEU A 97 20.40 3.09 -8.63
N LEU A 98 20.42 2.27 -7.59
CA LEU A 98 19.90 2.60 -6.27
C LEU A 98 20.93 2.28 -5.21
N ASP A 99 21.12 3.22 -4.29
CA ASP A 99 21.92 3.00 -3.10
C ASP A 99 21.01 2.46 -1.97
N SER A 100 21.47 1.44 -1.27
CA SER A 100 20.76 0.86 -0.14
C SER A 100 21.77 0.60 0.96
N PHE A 101 21.44 0.98 2.20
CA PHE A 101 22.31 0.82 3.35
C PHE A 101 22.82 -0.63 3.51
N SER A 102 21.94 -1.62 3.28
CA SER A 102 22.31 -3.04 3.35
C SER A 102 22.99 -3.56 2.07
N ARG A 103 22.83 -2.90 0.92
CA ARG A 103 23.16 -3.42 -0.43
C ARG A 103 22.57 -4.81 -0.76
N VAL A 104 21.57 -5.25 0.01
CA VAL A 104 20.87 -6.51 -0.22
C VAL A 104 19.56 -6.23 -0.97
N PRO A 105 19.22 -7.02 -2.01
CA PRO A 105 17.94 -6.88 -2.71
C PRO A 105 16.77 -7.23 -1.79
N LEU A 106 15.63 -6.61 -2.06
CA LEU A 106 14.39 -6.92 -1.39
C LEU A 106 13.98 -8.37 -1.63
N THR A 107 13.69 -9.06 -0.55
CA THR A 107 13.12 -10.41 -0.60
C THR A 107 11.69 -10.37 -1.15
N ARG A 108 11.22 -11.47 -1.73
CA ARG A 108 9.83 -11.60 -2.22
C ARG A 108 8.80 -11.28 -1.13
N LYS A 109 9.07 -11.70 0.11
CA LYS A 109 8.21 -11.41 1.27
C LYS A 109 8.14 -9.91 1.56
N GLN A 110 9.28 -9.22 1.54
CA GLN A 110 9.31 -7.76 1.68
C GLN A 110 8.56 -7.08 0.53
N CYS A 111 8.79 -7.49 -0.72
CA CYS A 111 8.06 -6.95 -1.86
C CYS A 111 6.55 -7.17 -1.76
N TRP A 112 6.10 -8.34 -1.29
CA TRP A 112 4.67 -8.61 -1.10
C TRP A 112 4.06 -7.69 -0.04
N PHE A 113 4.75 -7.46 1.08
CA PHE A 113 4.31 -6.49 2.07
C PHE A 113 4.31 -5.05 1.57
N LEU A 114 5.30 -4.66 0.77
CA LEU A 114 5.37 -3.30 0.20
C LEU A 114 4.25 -3.07 -0.82
N VAL A 115 3.94 -4.08 -1.64
CA VAL A 115 2.79 -4.04 -2.55
C VAL A 115 1.49 -3.93 -1.75
N SER A 116 1.32 -4.77 -0.73
CA SER A 116 0.12 -4.73 0.12
C SER A 116 -0.06 -3.37 0.82
N ALA A 117 0.99 -2.87 1.46
CA ALA A 117 0.98 -1.58 2.13
C ALA A 117 0.72 -0.44 1.14
N GLY A 118 1.37 -0.48 -0.03
CA GLY A 118 1.16 0.52 -1.08
C GLY A 118 -0.28 0.53 -1.58
N SER A 119 -0.85 -0.64 -1.89
CA SER A 119 -2.24 -0.72 -2.36
C SER A 119 -3.23 -0.26 -1.29
N PHE A 120 -3.02 -0.60 -0.02
CA PHE A 120 -3.89 -0.10 1.05
C PHE A 120 -3.78 1.42 1.22
N SER A 121 -2.58 1.99 1.11
CA SER A 121 -2.40 3.45 1.10
C SER A 121 -3.09 4.10 -0.10
N HIS A 122 -3.05 3.47 -1.28
CA HIS A 122 -3.76 3.95 -2.47
C HIS A 122 -5.27 3.96 -2.22
N PHE A 123 -5.86 2.81 -1.85
CA PHE A 123 -7.30 2.72 -1.58
C PHE A 123 -7.74 3.67 -0.47
N PHE A 124 -6.93 3.84 0.58
CA PHE A 124 -7.19 4.80 1.64
C PHE A 124 -7.33 6.23 1.09
N LEU A 125 -6.40 6.65 0.23
CA LEU A 125 -6.40 7.99 -0.35
C LEU A 125 -7.54 8.20 -1.33
N ASP A 126 -7.83 7.23 -2.21
CA ASP A 126 -9.00 7.33 -3.10
C ASP A 126 -10.28 7.48 -2.30
N HIS A 127 -10.45 6.68 -1.25
CA HIS A 127 -11.60 6.79 -0.39
C HIS A 127 -11.69 8.13 0.32
N LEU A 128 -10.55 8.64 0.79
CA LEU A 128 -10.47 9.94 1.47
C LEU A 128 -10.84 11.10 0.54
N PHE A 129 -10.44 11.06 -0.72
CA PHE A 129 -10.53 12.19 -1.65
C PHE A 129 -11.64 12.08 -2.71
N GLU A 130 -12.10 10.88 -3.07
CA GLU A 130 -13.14 10.66 -4.10
C GLU A 130 -14.52 10.52 -3.48
N GLU A 131 -14.63 9.68 -2.45
CA GLU A 131 -15.89 9.43 -1.78
C GLU A 131 -16.07 10.32 -0.54
N ASN A 132 -15.12 11.23 -0.26
CA ASN A 132 -15.05 11.99 1.00
C ASN A 132 -15.17 11.10 2.26
N GLY A 133 -14.79 9.82 2.18
CA GLY A 133 -14.95 8.83 3.26
C GLY A 133 -16.34 8.18 3.38
N HIS A 134 -17.24 8.34 2.40
CA HIS A 134 -18.63 7.85 2.45
C HIS A 134 -18.80 6.37 2.05
N SER A 135 -17.75 5.67 1.63
CA SER A 135 -17.86 4.24 1.32
C SER A 135 -18.24 3.46 2.57
N LYS A 136 -19.14 2.48 2.43
CA LYS A 136 -19.57 1.63 3.56
C LYS A 136 -18.39 0.99 4.29
N MET A 137 -17.33 0.65 3.57
CA MET A 137 -16.12 0.04 4.12
C MET A 137 -15.33 1.04 4.97
N TYR A 138 -15.14 2.26 4.49
CA TYR A 138 -14.31 3.25 5.17
C TYR A 138 -15.05 4.11 6.20
N THR A 139 -16.36 4.32 6.07
CA THR A 139 -17.20 4.86 7.17
C THR A 139 -17.15 3.94 8.39
N TRP A 140 -17.08 2.62 8.17
CA TRP A 140 -16.89 1.63 9.22
C TRP A 140 -15.48 1.68 9.83
N ILE A 141 -14.41 1.75 9.03
CA ILE A 141 -13.02 1.70 9.51
C ILE A 141 -12.54 3.03 10.11
N LEU A 142 -12.76 4.15 9.41
CA LEU A 142 -12.13 5.42 9.77
C LEU A 142 -12.93 6.20 10.79
N SER A 143 -14.27 6.17 10.77
CA SER A 143 -15.12 6.93 11.69
C SER A 143 -14.59 8.35 12.03
N THR A 144 -13.88 8.99 11.09
CA THR A 144 -13.20 10.26 11.28
C THR A 144 -13.66 11.20 10.18
N GLY A 145 -14.74 11.93 10.44
CA GLY A 145 -15.08 13.10 9.64
C GLY A 145 -16.48 13.06 9.09
N TRP A 146 -17.28 14.01 9.56
CA TRP A 146 -18.62 14.37 9.10
C TRP A 146 -19.81 13.53 9.57
N TRP A 147 -20.28 13.87 10.76
CA TRP A 147 -21.54 13.37 11.31
C TRP A 147 -22.61 14.46 11.27
N LYS A 148 -23.73 14.20 10.58
CA LYS A 148 -24.99 14.92 10.87
C LYS A 148 -25.60 14.28 12.13
N GLY A 149 -25.09 14.65 13.31
CA GLY A 149 -25.53 14.10 14.60
C GLY A 149 -24.41 13.37 15.36
N ARG A 150 -24.75 12.33 16.12
CA ARG A 150 -23.77 11.55 16.90
C ARG A 150 -22.95 10.67 15.96
N ALA A 151 -21.64 10.58 16.21
CA ALA A 151 -20.80 9.61 15.52
C ALA A 151 -21.40 8.20 15.69
N PRO A 152 -21.69 7.46 14.60
CA PRO A 152 -21.95 6.04 14.63
C PRO A 152 -20.64 5.34 14.96
N VAL A 153 -20.24 5.42 16.23
CA VAL A 153 -19.17 4.62 16.79
C VAL A 153 -19.63 3.18 16.72
N ASN A 154 -19.15 2.43 15.73
CA ASN A 154 -19.38 1.00 15.66
C ASN A 154 -18.40 0.32 16.65
N PRO A 155 -18.90 -0.38 17.68
CA PRO A 155 -18.04 -1.07 18.64
C PRO A 155 -17.08 -2.07 17.98
N ASP A 156 -17.51 -2.74 16.92
CA ASP A 156 -16.69 -3.70 16.17
C ASP A 156 -15.50 -2.99 15.51
N ALA A 157 -15.71 -1.79 14.98
CA ALA A 157 -14.64 -0.99 14.40
C ALA A 157 -13.61 -0.56 15.46
N VAL A 158 -14.06 -0.18 16.66
CA VAL A 158 -13.17 0.16 17.78
C VAL A 158 -12.33 -1.05 18.19
N VAL A 159 -12.92 -2.24 18.25
CA VAL A 159 -12.21 -3.49 18.58
C VAL A 159 -11.19 -3.82 17.49
N VAL A 160 -11.57 -3.76 16.20
CA VAL A 160 -10.66 -4.08 15.09
C VAL A 160 -9.53 -3.07 15.01
N VAL A 161 -9.80 -1.77 15.04
CA VAL A 161 -8.78 -0.72 15.00
C VAL A 161 -7.89 -0.80 16.25
N GLY A 162 -8.47 -1.04 17.42
CA GLY A 162 -7.72 -1.25 18.65
C GLY A 162 -6.76 -2.44 18.58
N LEU A 163 -7.23 -3.59 18.07
CA LEU A 163 -6.39 -4.78 17.85
C LEU A 163 -5.28 -4.50 16.82
N LEU A 164 -5.61 -3.84 15.71
CA LEU A 164 -4.62 -3.45 14.70
C LEU A 164 -3.56 -2.53 15.30
N CYS A 165 -3.94 -1.53 16.10
CA CYS A 165 -3.02 -0.65 16.81
C CYS A 165 -2.15 -1.43 17.81
N ILE A 166 -2.72 -2.37 18.56
CA ILE A 166 -1.97 -3.24 19.49
C ILE A 166 -0.96 -4.10 18.72
N PHE A 167 -1.35 -4.73 17.60
CA PHE A 167 -0.44 -5.52 16.77
C PHE A 167 0.65 -4.65 16.14
N LEU A 168 0.32 -3.43 15.73
CA LEU A 168 1.26 -2.50 15.12
C LEU A 168 2.30 -2.02 16.16
N ILE A 169 1.85 -1.57 17.33
CA ILE A 169 2.72 -1.14 18.43
C ILE A 169 3.52 -2.33 18.96
N GLY A 170 2.88 -3.47 19.19
CA GLY A 170 3.52 -4.70 19.66
C GLY A 170 4.54 -5.25 18.66
N GLY A 171 4.21 -5.23 17.37
CA GLY A 171 5.14 -5.60 16.29
C GLY A 171 6.33 -4.66 16.19
N PHE A 172 6.11 -3.35 16.34
CA PHE A 172 7.19 -2.36 16.39
C PHE A 172 8.13 -2.62 17.58
N ILE A 173 7.58 -2.81 18.78
CA ILE A 173 8.35 -3.17 19.98
C ILE A 173 9.10 -4.48 19.75
N TYR A 174 8.45 -5.52 19.26
CA TYR A 174 9.08 -6.83 19.02
C TYR A 174 10.27 -6.74 18.07
N ILE A 175 10.11 -6.04 16.94
CA ILE A 175 11.19 -5.85 15.96
C ILE A 175 12.36 -5.06 16.57
N ASN A 176 12.06 -4.03 17.35
CA ASN A 176 13.08 -3.14 17.91
C ASN A 176 13.76 -3.70 19.18
N SER A 177 13.08 -4.58 19.92
CA SER A 177 13.54 -5.14 21.19
C SER A 177 14.11 -6.55 21.06
N PHE A 178 13.59 -7.38 20.14
CA PHE A 178 13.94 -8.81 20.06
C PHE A 178 14.40 -9.26 18.66
N GLY A 179 14.18 -8.47 17.61
CA GLY A 179 14.64 -8.76 16.25
C GLY A 179 16.15 -8.61 16.01
N MET A 180 17.00 -8.72 17.04
CA MET A 180 18.45 -8.48 16.98
C MET A 180 19.30 -9.65 17.55
N GLN A 181 19.15 -10.87 17.06
CA GLN A 181 20.19 -11.92 17.22
C GLN A 181 20.38 -12.82 15.97
N GLY A 182 20.22 -12.29 14.77
CA GLY A 182 20.51 -13.04 13.53
C GLY A 182 21.17 -12.17 12.49
#